data_AF-A0A0X3PQU4-F1
#
_entry.id   AF-A0A0X3PQU4-F1
#
_cell.length_a   1.000
_cell.length_b   1.000
_cell.length_c   1.000
_cell.angle_alpha   90.00
_cell.angle_beta   90.00
_cell.angle_gamma   90.00
#
_symmetry.space_group_name_H-M   'P 1'
#
loop_
_entity.id
_entity.type
_entity.pdbx_description
1 polymer ?
#
loop_
_entity_poly.entity_id
_entity_poly.type
_entity_poly.pdbx_seq_one_letter_code
_entity_poly.pdbx_strand_id
1 'polypeptide(L)'
;MKFASGDFIIIMDADLSHHPKFIPAFIEVQKSVDYDIVTGTRYACGGGVCGWNLKRKVISRCANFLAHLLLRPKASDLTGSFRLYKKEVLKQLIESSVSRGYVFQMEMMARASVMGYSIGEVGITFVDRLYGASKLGGSEIKQYLACLLRLFFTI
;
A
#
# COMPACT_ATOMS: atom_id res chain seq x y z
N MET A 1 12.06 -11.44 -5.28
CA MET A 1 12.72 -10.94 -6.51
C MET A 1 13.37 -12.03 -7.37
N LYS A 2 13.89 -13.14 -6.80
CA LYS A 2 14.64 -14.20 -7.52
C LYS A 2 14.02 -14.72 -8.84
N PHE A 3 12.69 -14.76 -8.95
CA PHE A 3 11.99 -15.35 -10.11
C PHE A 3 11.35 -14.33 -11.05
N ALA A 4 11.36 -13.04 -10.71
CA ALA A 4 10.74 -12.01 -11.54
C ALA A 4 11.78 -11.40 -12.49
N SER A 5 11.55 -11.52 -13.80
CA SER A 5 12.47 -11.04 -14.84
C SER A 5 12.18 -9.62 -15.29
N GLY A 6 10.91 -9.19 -15.30
CA GLY A 6 10.50 -7.87 -15.81
C GLY A 6 11.07 -6.66 -15.05
N ASP A 7 11.07 -5.52 -15.73
CA ASP A 7 11.56 -4.22 -15.21
C ASP A 7 10.58 -3.56 -14.22
N PHE A 8 9.31 -3.95 -14.32
CA PHE A 8 8.26 -3.53 -13.41
C PHE A 8 7.64 -4.73 -12.70
N ILE A 9 7.36 -4.56 -11.42
CA ILE A 9 6.82 -5.61 -10.55
C ILE A 9 5.49 -5.14 -10.00
N ILE A 10 4.45 -5.94 -10.21
CA ILE A 10 3.15 -5.74 -9.60
C ILE A 10 3.00 -6.73 -8.44
N ILE A 11 2.67 -6.20 -7.27
CA ILE A 11 2.28 -6.96 -6.09
C ILE A 11 0.77 -6.80 -5.93
N MET A 12 0.07 -7.92 -5.75
CA MET A 12 -1.37 -7.94 -5.48
C MET A 12 -1.74 -9.15 -4.62
N ASP A 13 -2.88 -9.06 -3.93
CA ASP A 13 -3.40 -10.18 -3.14
C ASP A 13 -4.04 -11.25 -4.05
N ALA A 14 -3.83 -12.52 -3.72
CA ALA A 14 -4.32 -13.65 -4.51
C ALA A 14 -5.80 -13.98 -4.31
N ASP A 15 -6.49 -13.30 -3.38
CA ASP A 15 -7.90 -13.55 -3.04
C ASP A 15 -8.90 -12.74 -3.88
N LEU A 16 -8.42 -12.10 -4.96
CA LEU A 16 -9.19 -11.25 -5.89
C LEU A 16 -9.85 -10.02 -5.26
N SER A 17 -9.56 -9.69 -4.00
CA SER A 17 -9.96 -8.40 -3.41
C SER A 17 -9.35 -7.22 -4.19
N HIS A 18 -8.19 -7.45 -4.80
CA HIS A 18 -7.56 -6.59 -5.80
C HIS A 18 -7.83 -7.14 -7.21
N HIS A 19 -8.73 -6.50 -7.95
CA HIS A 19 -9.12 -7.01 -9.26
C HIS A 19 -8.04 -6.69 -10.34
N PRO A 20 -7.52 -7.67 -11.10
CA PRO A 20 -6.48 -7.44 -12.12
C PRO A 20 -6.86 -6.42 -13.21
N LYS A 21 -8.16 -6.16 -13.42
CA LYS A 21 -8.68 -5.13 -14.34
C LYS A 21 -8.04 -3.74 -14.17
N PHE A 22 -7.52 -3.43 -12.98
CA PHE A 22 -6.87 -2.14 -12.74
C PHE A 22 -5.42 -2.10 -13.23
N ILE A 23 -4.77 -3.24 -13.52
CA ILE A 23 -3.37 -3.29 -13.98
C ILE A 23 -3.09 -2.37 -15.18
N PRO A 24 -3.92 -2.32 -16.24
CA PRO A 24 -3.72 -1.37 -17.34
C PRO A 24 -3.63 0.09 -16.87
N ALA A 25 -4.51 0.51 -15.96
CA ALA A 25 -4.49 1.87 -15.41
C ALA A 25 -3.21 2.16 -14.59
N PHE A 26 -2.68 1.17 -13.87
CA PHE A 26 -1.38 1.32 -13.18
C PHE A 26 -0.24 1.54 -14.18
N ILE A 27 -0.25 0.81 -15.30
CA ILE A 27 0.76 0.95 -16.35
C ILE A 27 0.64 2.32 -17.05
N GLU A 28 -0.58 2.79 -17.33
CA GLU A 28 -0.83 4.10 -17.91
C GLU A 28 -0.35 5.24 -17.01
N VAL A 29 -0.72 5.20 -15.72
CA VAL A 29 -0.26 6.18 -14.73
C VAL A 29 1.26 6.14 -14.61
N GLN A 30 1.86 4.94 -14.51
CA GLN A 30 3.32 4.80 -14.45
C GLN A 30 3.99 5.52 -15.63
N LYS A 31 3.55 5.25 -16.86
CA LYS A 31 4.13 5.82 -18.08
C LYS A 31 3.94 7.33 -18.21
N SER A 32 2.90 7.90 -17.59
CA SER A 32 2.57 9.32 -17.76
C SER A 32 3.62 10.28 -17.20
N VAL A 33 4.28 9.91 -16.10
CA VAL A 33 5.29 10.73 -15.40
C VAL A 33 6.57 9.93 -15.12
N ASP A 34 6.63 8.67 -15.59
CA ASP A 34 7.65 7.69 -15.22
C ASP A 34 7.75 7.46 -13.69
N TYR A 35 6.60 7.28 -13.04
CA TYR A 35 6.56 7.06 -11.59
C TYR A 35 7.37 5.83 -11.18
N ASP A 36 8.06 5.94 -10.04
CA ASP A 36 8.82 4.85 -9.43
C ASP A 36 7.91 3.80 -8.80
N ILE A 37 6.78 4.27 -8.26
CA ILE A 37 5.76 3.46 -7.61
C ILE A 37 4.39 3.97 -8.05
N VAL A 38 3.48 3.06 -8.37
CA VAL A 38 2.05 3.36 -8.52
C VAL A 38 1.26 2.51 -7.54
N THR A 39 0.48 3.16 -6.67
CA THR A 39 -0.32 2.48 -5.65
C THR A 39 -1.80 2.56 -5.95
N GLY A 40 -2.50 1.46 -5.71
CA GLY A 40 -3.95 1.46 -5.64
C GLY A 40 -4.42 2.14 -4.37
N THR A 41 -5.36 3.06 -4.49
CA THR A 41 -5.97 3.74 -3.35
C THR A 41 -7.49 3.56 -3.36
N ARG A 42 -8.04 3.31 -2.18
CA ARG A 42 -9.49 3.24 -1.95
C ARG A 42 -10.11 4.62 -1.70
N TYR A 43 -9.29 5.67 -1.62
CA TYR A 43 -9.70 6.99 -1.17
C TYR A 43 -9.69 8.07 -2.27
N ALA A 44 -9.06 7.80 -3.43
CA ALA A 44 -9.13 8.69 -4.59
C ALA A 44 -10.45 8.53 -5.37
N CYS A 45 -10.68 9.43 -6.33
CA CYS A 45 -11.83 9.38 -7.24
C CYS A 45 -11.87 8.03 -7.97
N GLY A 46 -13.07 7.42 -8.05
CA GLY A 46 -13.25 6.06 -8.59
C GLY A 46 -12.82 4.93 -7.65
N GLY A 47 -12.18 5.25 -6.53
CA GLY A 47 -11.82 4.30 -5.48
C GLY A 47 -12.98 3.98 -4.53
N GLY A 48 -12.88 2.85 -3.82
CA GLY A 48 -13.87 2.52 -2.81
C GLY A 48 -13.69 1.15 -2.16
N VAL A 49 -14.57 0.86 -1.20
CA VAL A 49 -14.65 -0.44 -0.53
C VAL A 49 -16.07 -1.00 -0.61
N CYS A 50 -16.22 -2.24 -1.05
CA CYS A 50 -17.48 -2.97 -1.07
C CYS A 50 -17.45 -4.11 -0.04
N GLY A 51 -18.52 -4.26 0.75
CA GLY A 51 -18.65 -5.32 1.76
C GLY A 51 -18.07 -5.00 3.15
N TRP A 52 -17.34 -3.89 3.33
CA TRP A 52 -16.81 -3.52 4.64
C TRP A 52 -17.88 -2.98 5.60
N ASN A 53 -17.87 -3.46 6.84
CA ASN A 53 -18.64 -2.85 7.92
C ASN A 53 -18.08 -1.46 8.30
N LEU A 54 -18.91 -0.63 8.94
CA LEU A 54 -18.53 0.74 9.31
C LEU A 54 -17.30 0.78 10.22
N LYS A 55 -17.20 -0.15 11.17
CA LYS A 55 -16.05 -0.27 12.08
C LYS A 55 -14.73 -0.41 11.31
N ARG A 56 -14.66 -1.28 10.31
CA ARG A 56 -13.46 -1.49 9.48
C ARG A 56 -13.12 -0.25 8.65
N LYS A 57 -14.14 0.43 8.09
CA LYS A 57 -13.97 1.70 7.37
C LYS A 57 -13.34 2.77 8.26
N VAL A 58 -13.85 2.93 9.48
CA VAL A 58 -13.33 3.90 10.46
C VAL A 58 -11.91 3.57 10.87
N ILE A 59 -11.62 2.32 11.25
CA ILE A 59 -10.27 1.89 11.63
C ILE A 59 -9.25 2.19 10.52
N SER A 60 -9.59 1.86 9.26
CA SER A 60 -8.69 2.11 8.12
C SER A 60 -8.46 3.60 7.88
N ARG A 61 -9.51 4.43 8.00
CA ARG A 61 -9.37 5.88 7.87
C ARG A 61 -8.52 6.48 8.98
N CYS A 62 -8.73 6.07 10.23
CA CYS A 62 -7.91 6.53 11.35
C CYS A 62 -6.45 6.10 11.21
N ALA A 63 -6.19 4.87 10.77
CA ALA A 63 -4.83 4.37 10.54
C ALA A 63 -4.09 5.19 9.48
N ASN A 64 -4.75 5.52 8.37
CA ASN A 64 -4.17 6.39 7.34
C ASN A 64 -4.02 7.83 7.85
N PHE A 65 -5.00 8.38 8.55
CA PHE A 65 -4.91 9.73 9.13
C PHE A 65 -3.71 9.89 10.07
N LEU A 66 -3.50 8.93 10.98
CA LEU A 66 -2.33 8.94 11.88
C LEU A 66 -1.01 8.83 11.12
N ALA A 67 -0.96 7.98 10.09
CA ALA A 67 0.23 7.85 9.25
C ALA A 67 0.52 9.14 8.47
N HIS A 68 -0.52 9.82 7.98
CA HIS A 68 -0.39 11.12 7.33
C HIS A 68 0.14 12.20 8.27
N LEU A 69 -0.39 12.25 9.50
CA LEU A 69 0.02 13.21 10.51
C LEU A 69 1.49 13.06 10.88
N LEU A 70 1.96 11.82 11.09
CA LEU A 70 3.30 11.54 11.60
C LEU A 70 4.35 11.44 10.49
N LEU A 71 4.04 10.80 9.36
CA LEU A 71 5.04 10.44 8.34
C LEU A 71 4.96 11.30 7.08
N ARG A 72 3.92 12.12 6.92
CA ARG A 72 3.66 12.97 5.73
C ARG A 72 3.96 12.27 4.39
N PRO A 73 3.38 11.09 4.17
CA PRO A 73 3.66 10.28 3.00
C PRO A 73 3.04 10.91 1.74
N LYS A 74 3.72 10.75 0.59
CA LYS A 74 3.20 11.16 -0.73
C LYS A 74 2.13 10.20 -1.30
N ALA A 75 1.40 9.47 -0.45
CA ALA A 75 0.39 8.50 -0.85
C ALA A 75 -0.83 8.58 0.07
N SER A 76 -2.04 8.52 -0.49
CA SER A 76 -3.29 8.58 0.27
C SER A 76 -3.62 7.29 1.03
N ASP A 77 -3.18 6.14 0.52
CA ASP A 77 -3.42 4.82 1.13
C ASP A 77 -2.11 4.06 1.39
N LEU A 78 -1.71 3.97 2.66
CA LEU A 78 -0.50 3.27 3.09
C LEU A 78 -0.76 1.80 3.43
N THR A 79 -2.02 1.42 3.48
CA THR A 79 -2.47 0.11 3.97
C THR A 79 -2.84 -0.85 2.84
N GLY A 80 -2.98 -0.36 1.60
CA GLY A 80 -3.19 -1.19 0.41
C GLY A 80 -1.89 -1.87 -0.05
N SER A 81 -1.99 -3.12 -0.51
CA SER A 81 -0.86 -3.91 -1.03
C SER A 81 -0.78 -3.95 -2.56
N PHE A 82 -1.82 -3.49 -3.27
CA PHE A 82 -1.85 -3.50 -4.73
C PHE A 82 -1.02 -2.36 -5.31
N ARG A 83 0.19 -2.69 -5.74
CA ARG A 83 1.19 -1.70 -6.15
C ARG A 83 2.04 -2.19 -7.32
N LEU A 84 2.35 -1.27 -8.22
CA LEU A 84 3.36 -1.43 -9.25
C LEU A 84 4.63 -0.69 -8.79
N TYR A 85 5.79 -1.33 -8.97
CA TYR A 85 7.09 -0.76 -8.67
C TYR A 85 8.04 -0.91 -9.86
N LYS A 86 8.96 0.04 -10.05
CA LYS A 86 10.22 -0.25 -10.74
C LYS A 86 10.99 -1.31 -9.95
N LYS A 87 11.61 -2.27 -10.65
CA LYS A 87 12.29 -3.42 -10.05
C LYS A 87 13.34 -3.04 -9.01
N GLU A 88 14.21 -2.08 -9.36
CA GLU A 88 15.29 -1.62 -8.49
C GLU A 88 14.76 -0.88 -7.25
N VAL A 89 13.68 -0.10 -7.42
CA VAL A 89 13.00 0.60 -6.32
C VAL A 89 12.43 -0.41 -5.32
N LEU A 90 11.74 -1.44 -5.80
CA LEU A 90 11.21 -2.50 -4.93
C LEU A 90 12.33 -3.22 -4.18
N LYS A 91 13.44 -3.52 -4.86
CA LYS A 91 14.60 -4.18 -4.25
C LYS A 91 15.18 -3.34 -3.11
N GLN A 92 15.45 -2.06 -3.37
CA GLN A 92 16.02 -1.15 -2.38
C GLN A 92 15.08 -0.95 -1.17
N LEU A 93 13.78 -0.84 -1.42
CA LEU A 93 12.79 -0.72 -0.34
C LEU A 93 12.71 -1.99 0.51
N ILE A 94 12.76 -3.18 -0.10
CA ILE A 94 12.80 -4.46 0.64
C ILE A 94 14.06 -4.55 1.51
N GLU A 95 15.23 -4.19 0.96
CA GLU A 95 16.51 -4.22 1.69
C GLU A 95 16.55 -3.23 2.86
N SER A 96 15.89 -2.08 2.72
CA SER A 96 15.80 -1.05 3.77
C SER A 96 14.72 -1.33 4.84
N SER A 97 13.80 -2.26 4.56
CA SER A 97 12.66 -2.55 5.43
C SER A 97 12.97 -3.65 6.43
N VAL A 98 12.63 -3.41 7.69
CA VAL A 98 12.90 -4.36 8.79
C VAL A 98 11.63 -5.07 9.25
N SER A 99 10.46 -4.49 8.97
CA SER A 99 9.18 -5.03 9.45
C SER A 99 8.74 -6.25 8.65
N ARG A 100 7.96 -7.12 9.31
CA ARG A 100 7.34 -8.31 8.71
C ARG A 100 5.83 -8.25 8.87
N GLY A 101 5.10 -8.97 8.01
CA GLY A 101 3.64 -9.04 8.09
C GLY A 101 2.95 -7.75 7.62
N TYR A 102 1.79 -7.45 8.21
CA TYR A 102 0.90 -6.38 7.74
C TYR A 102 1.56 -4.99 7.70
N VAL A 103 2.40 -4.70 8.69
CA VAL A 103 3.06 -3.39 8.86
C VAL A 103 4.11 -3.09 7.79
N PHE A 104 4.56 -4.11 7.06
CA PHE A 104 5.52 -3.97 5.97
C PHE A 104 4.99 -3.03 4.87
N GLN A 105 3.69 -3.09 4.56
CA GLN A 105 3.09 -2.27 3.50
C GLN A 105 3.18 -0.77 3.80
N MET A 106 2.99 -0.39 5.06
CA MET A 106 3.12 0.99 5.52
C MET A 106 4.59 1.43 5.52
N GLU A 107 5.49 0.62 6.07
CA GLU A 107 6.93 0.94 6.11
C GLU A 107 7.48 1.18 4.70
N MET A 108 7.12 0.35 3.73
CA MET A 108 7.54 0.51 2.34
C MET A 108 7.17 1.89 1.77
N MET A 109 5.94 2.37 1.99
CA MET A 109 5.51 3.68 1.48
C MET A 109 6.13 4.85 2.25
N ALA A 110 6.26 4.69 3.56
CA ALA A 110 6.90 5.69 4.41
C ALA A 110 8.36 5.91 3.99
N ARG A 111 9.12 4.83 3.85
CA ARG A 111 10.50 4.87 3.36
C ARG A 111 10.58 5.41 1.95
N ALA A 112 9.68 4.98 1.06
CA ALA A 112 9.67 5.48 -0.31
C ALA A 112 9.48 6.99 -0.38
N SER A 113 8.61 7.54 0.47
CA SER A 113 8.37 8.98 0.57
C SER A 113 9.62 9.74 1.04
N VAL A 114 10.31 9.24 2.08
CA VAL A 114 11.53 9.85 2.63
C VAL A 114 12.71 9.73 1.68
N MET A 115 12.83 8.61 0.96
CA MET A 115 13.86 8.39 -0.07
C MET A 115 13.62 9.21 -1.34
N GLY A 116 12.53 9.97 -1.41
CA GLY A 116 12.27 10.90 -2.50
C GLY A 116 11.64 10.26 -3.75
N TYR A 117 11.26 8.98 -3.71
CA TYR A 117 10.63 8.34 -4.86
C TYR A 117 9.31 9.00 -5.24
N SER A 118 9.05 8.99 -6.54
CA SER A 118 7.81 9.47 -7.12
C SER A 118 6.70 8.42 -6.96
N ILE A 119 5.54 8.85 -6.45
CA ILE A 119 4.40 7.95 -6.19
C ILE A 119 3.18 8.46 -6.94
N GLY A 120 2.66 7.63 -7.84
CA GLY A 120 1.37 7.83 -8.51
C GLY A 120 0.26 7.02 -7.84
N GLU A 121 -0.99 7.43 -8.06
CA GLU A 121 -2.15 6.76 -7.47
C GLU A 121 -3.20 6.38 -8.53
N VAL A 122 -3.80 5.21 -8.35
CA VAL A 122 -4.96 4.75 -9.13
C VAL A 122 -6.11 4.47 -8.17
N GLY A 123 -7.26 5.08 -8.41
CA GLY A 123 -8.49 4.76 -7.67
C GLY A 123 -8.92 3.33 -7.95
N ILE A 124 -8.95 2.48 -6.91
CA ILE A 124 -9.37 1.08 -7.02
C ILE A 124 -10.56 0.78 -6.12
N THR A 125 -11.42 -0.12 -6.60
CA THR A 125 -12.47 -0.72 -5.76
C THR A 125 -11.93 -1.99 -5.12
N PHE A 126 -11.87 -1.99 -3.80
CA PHE A 126 -11.55 -3.17 -3.00
C PHE A 126 -12.85 -3.88 -2.62
N VAL A 127 -13.02 -5.12 -3.08
CA VAL A 127 -14.18 -5.95 -2.76
C VAL A 127 -13.78 -6.89 -1.64
N ASP A 128 -14.56 -6.97 -0.56
CA ASP A 128 -14.27 -7.95 0.48
C ASP A 128 -14.35 -9.36 -0.11
N ARG A 129 -13.41 -10.21 0.27
CA ARG A 129 -13.32 -11.59 -0.20
C ARG A 129 -14.63 -12.35 0.04
N LEU A 130 -14.97 -13.21 -0.91
CA LEU A 130 -16.15 -14.07 -0.84
C LEU A 130 -16.02 -15.15 0.25
N TYR A 131 -14.79 -15.54 0.61
CA TYR A 131 -14.51 -16.58 1.60
C TYR A 131 -13.33 -16.19 2.52
N GLY A 132 -13.47 -16.39 3.84
CA GLY A 132 -12.41 -16.24 4.85
C GLY A 132 -12.55 -15.05 5.81
N ALA A 133 -12.21 -15.25 7.09
CA ALA A 133 -12.33 -14.24 8.15
C ALA A 133 -11.19 -13.21 8.13
N SER A 134 -11.53 -11.92 8.32
CA SER A 134 -10.58 -10.78 8.40
C SER A 134 -9.37 -11.08 9.30
N LYS A 135 -8.15 -10.89 8.78
CA LYS A 135 -6.91 -10.98 9.58
C LYS A 135 -6.65 -9.71 10.41
N LEU A 136 -7.47 -8.67 10.27
CA LEU A 136 -7.37 -7.44 11.06
C LEU A 136 -7.98 -7.66 12.46
N GLY A 137 -7.15 -8.08 13.41
CA GLY A 137 -7.45 -8.14 14.84
C GLY A 137 -6.78 -7.01 15.62
N GLY A 138 -6.87 -7.08 16.96
CA GLY A 138 -6.27 -6.08 17.85
C GLY A 138 -4.72 -6.13 17.88
N SER A 139 -4.13 -7.29 17.62
CA SER A 139 -2.68 -7.48 17.50
C SER A 139 -2.10 -6.67 16.34
N GLU A 140 -2.75 -6.69 15.19
CA GLU A 140 -2.32 -5.99 13.98
C GLU A 140 -2.36 -4.48 14.19
N ILE A 141 -3.38 -3.97 14.90
CA ILE A 141 -3.49 -2.55 15.25
C ILE A 141 -2.32 -2.13 16.15
N LYS A 142 -1.99 -2.92 17.18
CA LYS A 142 -0.86 -2.64 18.08
C LYS A 142 0.47 -2.64 17.31
N GLN A 143 0.69 -3.62 16.44
CA GLN A 143 1.89 -3.68 15.60
C GLN A 143 1.97 -2.47 14.67
N TYR A 144 0.86 -2.05 14.06
CA TYR A 144 0.79 -0.89 13.20
C TYR A 144 1.20 0.38 13.94
N LEU A 145 0.63 0.64 15.12
CA LEU A 145 0.97 1.80 15.94
C LEU A 145 2.44 1.78 16.40
N ALA A 146 2.94 0.62 16.84
CA ALA A 146 4.35 0.49 17.26
C ALA A 146 5.30 0.74 16.08
N CYS A 147 5.00 0.22 14.89
CA CYS A 147 5.78 0.47 13.68
C CYS A 147 5.71 1.95 13.28
N LEU A 148 4.53 2.56 13.37
CA LEU A 148 4.33 3.97 13.04
C LEU A 148 5.18 4.89 13.94
N LEU A 149 5.17 4.66 15.25
CA LEU A 149 6.02 5.39 16.20
C LEU A 149 7.50 5.15 15.95
N ARG A 150 7.90 3.90 15.70
CA ARG A 150 9.29 3.59 15.36
C ARG A 150 9.74 4.36 14.12
N LEU A 151 8.95 4.35 13.06
CA LEU A 151 9.27 5.07 11.82
C LEU A 151 9.37 6.57 12.08
N PHE A 152 8.44 7.15 12.82
CA PHE A 152 8.49 8.58 13.18
C PHE A 152 9.82 9.02 13.82
N PHE A 153 10.49 8.14 14.58
CA PHE A 153 11.79 8.44 15.18
C PHE A 153 13.00 7.99 14.36
N THR A 154 12.81 7.25 13.27
CA THR A 154 13.92 6.60 12.54
C THR A 154 14.04 6.99 11.07
N ILE A 155 13.03 7.63 10.48
CA ILE A 155 13.04 8.12 9.11
C ILE A 155 12.79 9.61 9.03
#